data_AF-A0A538NYU7-F1
#
_entry.id   AF-A0A538NYU7-F1
#
_cell.length_a   1.000
_cell.length_b   1.000
_cell.length_c   1.000
_cell.angle_alpha   90.00
_cell.angle_beta   90.00
_cell.angle_gamma   90.00
#
_symmetry.space_group_name_H-M   'P 1'
#
loop_
_entity.id
_entity.type
_entity.pdbx_description
1 polymer ?
#
loop_
_entity_poly.entity_id
_entity_poly.type
_entity_poly.pdbx_seq_one_letter_code
_entity_poly.pdbx_strand_id
1 'polypeptide(L)'
;MQERFQPRGVRQGLARLSLQDPQRGYDVLHAHAYRHPHTDLSRLAARVTGSGCVLTAHSPFHPNGVRASFAGALVGVYDELIAKVSLRSFDRIVSLTQAEARILESLGGERRKIVVIPHGVEQIHFERAGTWRLARRLGLDGNKVVLY
;
A
#
# COMPACT_ATOMS: atom_id res chain seq x y z
N MET A 1 27.46 -32.83 18.32
CA MET A 1 27.66 -31.91 17.19
C MET A 1 26.78 -30.69 17.47
N GLN A 2 27.40 -29.62 17.98
CA GLN A 2 26.76 -28.35 18.32
C GLN A 2 26.90 -27.42 17.13
N GLU A 3 25.80 -26.87 16.61
CA GLU A 3 25.86 -25.64 15.81
C GLU A 3 25.11 -24.52 16.54
N ARG A 4 25.91 -23.55 16.97
CA ARG A 4 25.46 -22.30 17.59
C ARG A 4 24.97 -21.39 16.47
N PHE A 5 23.70 -21.03 16.52
CA PHE A 5 23.22 -19.85 15.82
C PHE A 5 23.34 -18.64 16.76
N GLN A 6 24.24 -17.71 16.43
CA GLN A 6 24.29 -16.38 17.04
C GLN A 6 23.98 -15.32 15.97
N PRO A 7 22.97 -14.48 16.18
CA PRO A 7 22.97 -13.13 15.67
C PRO A 7 23.05 -12.12 16.82
N ARG A 8 24.25 -11.54 16.92
CA ARG A 8 24.58 -10.12 17.12
C ARG A 8 23.53 -9.28 17.86
N GLY A 9 23.90 -8.92 19.09
CA GLY A 9 23.26 -7.83 19.83
C GLY A 9 23.49 -6.47 19.17
N VAL A 10 22.43 -5.67 19.13
CA VAL A 10 22.39 -4.21 19.39
C VAL A 10 20.92 -3.86 19.70
N ARG A 11 20.36 -4.31 20.83
CA ARG A 11 19.00 -3.90 21.26
C ARG A 11 18.81 -3.98 22.78
N GLN A 12 19.46 -3.09 23.54
CA GLN A 12 19.07 -2.88 24.95
C GLN A 12 18.48 -1.48 25.22
N GLY A 13 18.32 -0.63 24.20
CA GLY A 13 17.87 0.76 24.40
C GLY A 13 16.44 1.13 23.97
N LEU A 14 15.66 0.21 23.38
CA LEU A 14 14.31 0.53 22.86
C LEU A 14 13.21 -0.43 23.36
N ALA A 15 13.48 -1.15 24.45
CA ALA A 15 12.59 -2.15 25.03
C ALA A 15 11.40 -1.57 25.83
N ARG A 16 10.87 -0.40 25.43
CA ARG A 16 9.71 0.23 26.09
C ARG A 16 8.58 0.69 25.16
N LEU A 17 8.58 0.24 23.91
CA LEU A 17 7.36 0.14 23.10
C LEU A 17 6.98 -1.34 22.95
N SER A 18 6.85 -2.02 24.09
CA SER A 18 6.17 -3.30 24.15
C SER A 18 4.67 -3.00 24.17
N LEU A 19 4.01 -3.12 23.02
CA LEU A 19 2.62 -3.58 23.00
C LEU A 19 2.69 -5.03 23.48
N GLN A 20 2.30 -5.21 24.73
CA GLN A 20 2.57 -6.36 25.58
C GLN A 20 1.78 -7.59 25.14
N ASP A 21 2.33 -8.41 24.25
CA ASP A 21 2.14 -9.88 24.26
C ASP A 21 3.09 -10.56 23.24
N PRO A 22 4.16 -11.25 23.66
CA PRO A 22 5.04 -12.04 22.77
C PRO A 22 4.32 -13.20 22.07
N GLN A 23 3.10 -13.56 22.49
CA GLN A 23 2.24 -14.58 21.86
C GLN A 23 1.24 -13.96 20.84
N ARG A 24 1.26 -12.63 20.63
CA ARG A 24 0.39 -11.91 19.66
C ARG A 24 1.15 -10.97 18.71
N GLY A 25 2.42 -11.27 18.40
CA GLY A 25 3.13 -10.57 17.33
C GLY A 25 2.52 -10.90 15.97
N TYR A 26 2.34 -9.90 15.10
CA TYR A 26 2.00 -10.16 13.70
C TYR A 26 3.27 -10.60 12.96
N ASP A 27 3.22 -11.68 12.17
CA ASP A 27 4.37 -12.08 11.35
C ASP A 27 4.64 -11.09 10.20
N VAL A 28 3.56 -10.46 9.71
CA VAL A 28 3.59 -9.54 8.58
C VAL A 28 2.69 -8.33 8.87
N LEU A 29 3.22 -7.14 8.67
CA LEU A 29 2.45 -5.90 8.58
C LEU A 29 2.17 -5.58 7.12
N HIS A 30 0.90 -5.35 6.81
CA HIS A 30 0.47 -4.91 5.49
C HIS A 30 0.08 -3.44 5.54
N ALA A 31 0.85 -2.60 4.86
CA ALA A 31 0.60 -1.18 4.72
C ALA A 31 -0.17 -0.88 3.44
N HIS A 32 -1.10 0.06 3.52
CA HIS A 32 -1.92 0.50 2.39
C HIS A 32 -1.75 2.00 2.15
N ALA A 33 -1.71 2.34 0.86
CA ALA A 33 -1.62 3.68 0.32
C ALA A 33 -0.23 4.33 0.48
N TYR A 34 0.42 4.58 -0.65
CA TYR A 34 1.69 5.29 -0.75
C TYR A 34 1.54 6.79 -0.43
N ARG A 35 2.60 7.40 0.12
CA ARG A 35 2.65 8.81 0.61
C ARG A 35 1.76 9.12 1.82
N HIS A 36 1.41 8.11 2.62
CA HIS A 36 0.72 8.33 3.88
C HIS A 36 1.67 8.12 5.06
N PRO A 37 1.66 9.01 6.08
CA PRO A 37 2.55 8.88 7.23
C PRO A 37 2.42 7.53 7.95
N HIS A 38 1.21 6.97 8.06
CA HIS A 38 1.01 5.65 8.68
C HIS A 38 1.70 4.53 7.90
N THR A 39 1.81 4.65 6.58
CA THR A 39 2.51 3.70 5.72
C THR A 39 4.01 3.74 5.99
N ASP A 40 4.60 4.93 6.13
CA ASP A 40 6.03 5.05 6.47
C ASP A 40 6.32 4.54 7.90
N LEU A 41 5.42 4.82 8.84
CA LEU A 41 5.53 4.35 10.22
C LEU A 41 5.36 2.83 10.34
N SER A 42 4.59 2.19 9.46
CA SER A 42 4.40 0.74 9.45
C SER A 42 5.73 -0.01 9.34
N ARG A 43 6.68 0.54 8.59
CA ARG A 43 8.01 -0.04 8.46
C ARG A 43 8.78 0.04 9.77
N LEU A 44 8.72 1.18 10.46
CA LEU A 44 9.38 1.35 11.75
C LEU A 44 8.81 0.37 12.77
N ALA A 45 7.48 0.22 12.81
CA ALA A 45 6.81 -0.77 13.64
C ALA A 45 7.29 -2.20 13.31
N ALA A 46 7.40 -2.55 12.02
CA ALA A 46 7.94 -3.83 11.58
C ALA A 46 9.38 -4.06 12.05
N ARG A 47 10.24 -3.04 12.03
CA ARG A 47 11.61 -3.16 12.56
C ARG A 47 11.62 -3.41 14.06
N VAL A 48 10.79 -2.69 14.82
CA VAL A 48 10.73 -2.83 16.29
C VAL A 48 10.24 -4.23 16.67
N THR A 49 9.21 -4.72 15.98
CA THR A 49 8.57 -6.02 16.25
C THR A 49 9.29 -7.22 15.64
N GLY A 50 10.14 -7.01 14.63
CA GLY A 50 10.80 -8.11 13.90
C GLY A 50 9.94 -8.72 12.78
N SER A 51 8.79 -8.12 12.48
CA SER A 51 7.84 -8.57 11.46
C SER A 51 8.30 -8.22 10.03
N GLY A 52 7.82 -8.99 9.05
CA GLY A 52 7.88 -8.58 7.63
C GLY A 52 6.94 -7.40 7.34
N CYS A 53 7.20 -6.64 6.28
CA CYS A 53 6.39 -5.49 5.91
C CYS A 53 6.16 -5.41 4.40
N VAL A 54 4.88 -5.44 4.01
CA VAL A 54 4.42 -5.38 2.61
C VAL A 54 3.64 -4.08 2.38
N LEU A 55 3.91 -3.39 1.28
CA LEU A 55 3.16 -2.21 0.86
C LEU A 55 2.23 -2.56 -0.30
N THR A 56 0.94 -2.24 -0.22
CA THR A 56 0.10 -2.03 -1.41
C THR A 56 -0.04 -0.54 -1.68
N ALA A 57 0.57 -0.07 -2.77
CA ALA A 57 0.75 1.36 -3.00
C ALA A 57 -0.56 2.10 -3.34
N HIS A 58 -1.50 1.43 -4.02
CA HIS A 58 -2.77 2.00 -4.49
C HIS A 58 -2.60 3.34 -5.21
N SER A 59 -2.27 3.27 -6.50
CA SER A 59 -2.28 4.43 -7.40
C SER A 59 -1.36 5.57 -6.91
N PRO A 60 -0.03 5.42 -7.02
CA PRO A 60 0.96 6.42 -6.62
C PRO A 60 0.92 7.70 -7.47
N PHE A 61 0.02 7.76 -8.44
CA PHE A 61 -0.21 8.91 -9.30
C PHE A 61 -1.52 9.59 -8.89
N HIS A 62 -1.48 10.92 -8.80
CA HIS A 62 -2.69 11.74 -8.76
C HIS A 62 -2.74 12.59 -10.02
N PRO A 63 -3.90 12.74 -10.67
CA PRO A 63 -4.03 13.68 -11.78
C PRO A 63 -3.65 15.09 -11.33
N ASN A 64 -2.94 15.81 -12.19
CA ASN A 64 -2.61 17.22 -11.95
C ASN A 64 -3.91 18.02 -11.76
N GLY A 65 -3.95 18.89 -10.75
CA GLY A 65 -5.11 19.74 -10.45
C GLY A 65 -6.16 19.15 -9.49
N VAL A 66 -6.01 17.89 -9.06
CA VAL A 66 -6.92 17.29 -8.06
C VAL A 66 -6.60 17.72 -6.63
N ARG A 67 -5.35 18.16 -6.39
CA ARG A 67 -4.89 18.65 -5.08
C ARG A 67 -4.71 20.17 -5.13
N ALA A 68 -5.02 20.84 -4.03
CA ALA A 68 -4.66 22.25 -3.84
C ALA A 68 -3.15 22.45 -4.07
N SER A 69 -2.76 23.58 -4.66
CA SER A 69 -1.38 23.82 -5.14
C SER A 69 -0.30 23.51 -4.10
N PHE A 70 -0.55 23.81 -2.83
CA PHE A 70 0.35 23.50 -1.71
C PHE A 70 0.51 21.99 -1.48
N ALA A 71 -0.58 21.23 -1.48
CA ALA A 71 -0.55 19.78 -1.33
C ALA A 71 0.10 19.08 -2.54
N GLY A 72 0.02 19.68 -3.73
CA GLY A 72 0.77 19.23 -4.92
C GLY A 72 2.28 19.40 -4.77
N ALA A 73 2.73 20.54 -4.23
CA ALA A 73 4.15 20.77 -3.97
C ALA A 73 4.73 19.78 -2.94
N LEU A 74 3.98 19.48 -1.87
CA LEU A 74 4.39 18.50 -0.87
C LEU A 74 4.54 17.08 -1.44
N VAL A 75 3.74 16.73 -2.46
CA VAL A 75 3.89 15.45 -3.17
C VAL A 75 5.24 15.36 -3.86
N GLY A 76 5.64 16.41 -4.60
CA GLY A 76 6.93 16.45 -5.27
C GLY A 76 8.10 16.37 -4.29
N VAL A 77 8.00 17.08 -3.15
CA VAL A 77 9.02 17.01 -2.09
C VAL A 77 9.12 15.60 -1.50
N TYR A 78 7.99 14.96 -1.23
CA TYR A 78 7.99 13.57 -0.75
C TYR A 78 8.62 12.62 -1.77
N ASP A 79 8.28 12.77 -3.04
CA ASP A 79 8.79 11.93 -4.12
C ASP A 79 10.30 12.05 -4.30
N GLU A 80 10.82 13.27 -4.20
CA GLU A 80 12.25 13.52 -4.37
C GLU A 80 13.07 13.06 -3.16
N LEU A 81 12.56 13.30 -1.93
CA LEU A 81 13.35 13.14 -0.71
C LEU A 81 13.08 11.84 0.05
N ILE A 82 11.83 11.37 0.06
CA ILE A 82 11.37 10.32 0.98
C ILE A 82 11.07 9.02 0.23
N ALA A 83 10.50 9.10 -0.97
CA ALA A 83 9.99 7.95 -1.71
C ALA A 83 11.00 6.81 -1.86
N LYS A 84 12.21 7.13 -2.34
CA LYS A 84 13.25 6.13 -2.54
C LYS A 84 13.60 5.39 -1.26
N VAL A 85 13.69 6.10 -0.14
CA VAL A 85 14.01 5.50 1.17
C VAL A 85 12.83 4.68 1.67
N SER A 86 11.62 5.23 1.61
CA SER A 86 10.38 4.56 2.03
C SER A 86 10.14 3.28 1.24
N LEU A 87 10.09 3.36 -0.10
CA LEU A 87 9.81 2.20 -0.97
C LEU A 87 10.84 1.09 -0.80
N ARG A 88 12.14 1.43 -0.74
CA ARG A 88 13.20 0.42 -0.54
C ARG A 88 13.14 -0.25 0.83
N SER A 89 12.51 0.39 1.80
CA SER A 89 12.43 -0.12 3.16
C SER A 89 11.52 -1.33 3.28
N PHE A 90 10.47 -1.44 2.46
CA PHE A 90 9.54 -2.58 2.44
C PHE A 90 10.20 -3.87 1.94
N ASP A 91 9.70 -5.02 2.37
CA ASP A 91 10.19 -6.34 1.93
C ASP A 91 9.60 -6.73 0.57
N ARG A 92 8.33 -6.36 0.37
CA ARG A 92 7.59 -6.47 -0.89
C ARG A 92 6.71 -5.25 -1.11
N ILE A 93 6.49 -4.93 -2.38
CA ILE A 93 5.58 -3.89 -2.83
C ILE A 93 4.62 -4.53 -3.82
N VAL A 94 3.33 -4.47 -3.50
CA VAL A 94 2.23 -4.88 -4.36
C VAL A 94 1.77 -3.67 -5.15
N SER A 95 1.80 -3.81 -6.46
CA SER A 95 1.23 -2.89 -7.43
C SER A 95 0.00 -3.53 -8.07
N LEU A 96 -1.01 -2.73 -8.41
CA LEU A 96 -2.25 -3.20 -9.02
C LEU A 96 -2.12 -3.38 -10.53
N THR A 97 -1.19 -2.65 -11.16
CA THR A 97 -0.99 -2.66 -12.62
C THR A 97 0.48 -2.56 -12.99
N GLN A 98 0.84 -2.99 -14.20
CA GLN A 98 2.20 -2.81 -14.70
C GLN A 98 2.60 -1.33 -14.84
N ALA A 99 1.64 -0.44 -15.09
CA ALA A 99 1.90 1.00 -15.17
C ALA A 99 2.30 1.57 -13.80
N GLU A 100 1.57 1.20 -12.76
CA GLU A 100 1.91 1.56 -11.39
C GLU A 100 3.27 1.01 -10.96
N ALA A 101 3.59 -0.25 -11.30
CA ALA A 101 4.88 -0.85 -10.99
C ALA A 101 6.06 -0.05 -11.57
N ARG A 102 5.94 0.42 -12.82
CA ARG A 102 6.94 1.27 -13.47
C ARG A 102 7.12 2.62 -12.77
N ILE A 103 6.01 3.22 -12.30
CA ILE A 103 6.06 4.48 -11.55
C ILE A 103 6.78 4.27 -10.22
N LEU A 104 6.43 3.23 -9.48
CA LEU A 104 7.09 2.89 -8.21
C LEU A 104 8.59 2.62 -8.39
N GLU A 105 8.98 1.99 -9.49
CA GLU A 105 10.39 1.81 -9.85
C GLU A 105 11.08 3.15 -10.13
N SER A 106 10.45 4.05 -10.91
CA SER A 106 11.01 5.40 -11.16
C SER A 106 11.14 6.26 -9.90
N LEU A 107 10.27 6.04 -8.90
CA LEU A 107 10.33 6.69 -7.58
C LEU A 107 11.40 6.07 -6.66
N GLY A 108 12.17 5.10 -7.16
CA GLY A 108 13.30 4.49 -6.47
C GLY A 108 13.00 3.14 -5.82
N GLY A 109 11.80 2.58 -6.01
CA GLY A 109 11.45 1.22 -5.61
C GLY A 109 12.31 0.17 -6.33
N GLU A 110 12.66 -0.91 -5.62
CA GLU A 110 13.48 -1.98 -6.20
C GLU A 110 12.62 -2.95 -7.00
N ARG A 111 12.90 -3.10 -8.30
CA ARG A 111 12.13 -3.97 -9.21
C ARG A 111 11.90 -5.38 -8.69
N ARG A 112 12.92 -5.99 -8.06
CA ARG A 112 12.85 -7.35 -7.49
C ARG A 112 11.89 -7.49 -6.30
N LYS A 113 11.49 -6.38 -5.68
CA LYS A 113 10.53 -6.33 -4.58
C LYS A 113 9.11 -5.99 -5.05
N ILE A 114 8.95 -5.48 -6.28
CA ILE A 114 7.67 -5.06 -6.84
C ILE A 114 7.00 -6.24 -7.55
N VAL A 115 5.79 -6.58 -7.12
CA VAL A 115 4.93 -7.64 -7.69
C VAL A 115 3.61 -7.01 -8.12
N VAL A 116 3.09 -7.43 -9.27
CA VAL A 116 1.79 -6.96 -9.77
C VAL A 116 0.70 -7.95 -9.36
N ILE A 117 -0.24 -7.49 -8.53
CA ILE A 117 -1.43 -8.22 -8.09
C ILE A 117 -2.64 -7.29 -8.28
N PRO A 118 -3.46 -7.49 -9.33
CA PRO A 118 -4.62 -6.65 -9.56
C PRO A 118 -5.71 -6.88 -8.50
N HIS A 119 -6.69 -5.99 -8.45
CA HIS A 119 -7.86 -6.19 -7.60
C HIS A 119 -8.63 -7.45 -8.00
N GLY A 120 -8.93 -8.28 -6.99
CA GLY A 120 -9.90 -9.34 -7.14
C GLY A 120 -11.31 -8.75 -7.18
N VAL A 121 -12.11 -9.20 -8.14
CA VAL A 121 -13.55 -8.90 -8.21
C VAL A 121 -14.25 -10.24 -8.35
N GLU A 122 -15.25 -10.48 -7.50
CA GLU A 122 -16.01 -11.73 -7.54
C GLU A 122 -16.86 -11.84 -8.82
N GLN A 123 -17.03 -13.08 -9.31
CA GLN A 123 -17.81 -13.39 -10.53
C GLN A 123 -19.23 -12.82 -10.47
N ILE A 124 -19.85 -12.82 -9.29
CA ILE A 124 -21.22 -12.35 -9.06
C ILE A 124 -21.42 -10.89 -9.50
N HIS A 125 -20.36 -10.07 -9.49
CA HIS A 125 -20.44 -8.67 -9.95
C HIS A 125 -20.55 -8.53 -11.47
N PHE A 126 -20.27 -9.59 -12.24
CA PHE A 126 -20.41 -9.60 -13.70
C PHE A 126 -21.72 -10.28 -14.15
N GLU A 127 -22.50 -10.81 -13.22
CA GLU A 127 -23.79 -11.41 -13.52
C GLU A 127 -24.84 -10.35 -13.86
N ARG A 128 -25.77 -10.70 -14.76
CA ARG A 128 -26.82 -9.78 -15.18
C ARG A 128 -27.86 -9.62 -14.08
N ALA A 129 -27.78 -8.52 -13.34
CA ALA A 129 -28.82 -8.15 -12.37
C ALA A 129 -30.04 -7.50 -13.07
N GLY A 130 -31.23 -7.68 -12.50
CA GLY A 130 -32.43 -6.97 -12.92
C GLY A 130 -32.36 -5.50 -12.52
N THR A 131 -32.15 -4.61 -13.49
CA THR A 131 -31.95 -3.17 -13.24
C THR A 131 -33.24 -2.34 -13.20
N TRP A 132 -34.40 -2.93 -13.55
CA TRP A 132 -35.67 -2.20 -13.71
C TRP A 132 -36.14 -1.46 -12.45
N ARG A 133 -35.93 -2.04 -11.25
CA ARG A 133 -36.28 -1.36 -9.99
C ARG A 133 -35.43 -0.12 -9.76
N LEU A 134 -34.14 -0.23 -10.07
CA LEU A 134 -33.20 0.88 -9.94
C LEU A 134 -33.50 1.97 -10.97
N ALA A 135 -33.75 1.59 -12.23
CA ALA A 135 -34.12 2.50 -13.30
C ALA A 135 -35.38 3.30 -12.94
N ARG A 136 -36.46 2.63 -12.51
CA ARG A 136 -37.68 3.31 -12.06
C ARG A 136 -37.44 4.24 -10.87
N ARG A 137 -36.70 3.76 -9.85
CA ARG A 137 -36.40 4.56 -8.65
C ARG A 137 -35.62 5.83 -8.98
N LEU A 138 -34.75 5.78 -10.00
CA LEU A 138 -33.94 6.91 -10.43
C LEU A 138 -34.59 7.71 -11.57
N GLY A 139 -35.81 7.36 -12.02
CA GLY A 139 -36.47 8.03 -13.15
C GLY A 139 -35.76 7.83 -14.49
N LEU A 140 -35.03 6.73 -14.64
CA LEU A 140 -34.23 6.39 -15.83
C LEU A 140 -34.97 5.46 -16.80
N ASP A 141 -36.23 5.12 -16.53
CA ASP A 141 -37.04 4.26 -17.40
C ASP A 141 -37.18 4.89 -18.80
N GLY A 142 -36.77 4.16 -19.84
CA GLY A 142 -36.77 4.64 -21.24
C GLY A 142 -35.55 5.47 -21.65
N ASN A 143 -34.66 5.82 -20.71
CA ASN A 143 -33.47 6.61 -21.01
C ASN A 143 -32.28 5.73 -21.43
N LYS A 144 -31.48 6.21 -22.39
CA LYS A 144 -30.14 5.68 -22.63
C LYS A 144 -29.20 6.30 -21.61
N VAL A 145 -28.63 5.47 -20.73
CA VAL A 145 -27.79 5.92 -19.62
C VAL A 145 -26.32 5.67 -19.95
N VAL A 146 -25.48 6.69 -19.77
CA VAL A 146 -24.03 6.56 -19.76
C VAL A 146 -23.57 6.84 -18.32
N LEU A 147 -22.90 5.86 -17.71
CA LEU A 147 -22.26 5.98 -16.41
C LEU A 147 -20.75 6.00 -16.63
N TYR A 148 -20.07 7.01 -16.10
CA TYR A 148 -18.62 7.19 -16.20
C TYR A 148 -18.04 7.61 -14.85
#